data_AF-A0A6M1YVA9-F1
#
_entry.id   AF-A0A6M1YVA9-F1
#
_cell.length_a   1.000
_cell.length_b   1.000
_cell.length_c   1.000
_cell.angle_alpha   90.00
_cell.angle_beta   90.00
_cell.angle_gamma   90.00
#
_symmetry.space_group_name_H-M   'P 1'
#
loop_
_entity.id
_entity.type
_entity.pdbx_description
1 polymer ?
#
loop_
_entity_poly.entity_id
_entity_poly.type
_entity_poly.pdbx_seq_one_letter_code
_entity_poly.pdbx_strand_id
1 'polypeptide(L)' 'MKMLKIIDTKKNSAKKNMSIDADLLDTLKEPILHFYDWEQNSLTYGYFINIDKFIDLKK' A
#
# COMPACT_ATOMS: atom_id res chain seq x y z
N MET A 1 -4.77 27.09 -3.38
CA MET A 1 -3.85 25.97 -3.72
C MET A 1 -4.13 24.85 -2.74
N LYS A 2 -4.44 23.62 -3.16
CA LYS A 2 -4.64 22.52 -2.21
C LYS A 2 -3.29 22.12 -1.62
N MET A 3 -3.21 21.98 -0.31
CA MET A 3 -1.99 21.54 0.39
C MET A 3 -1.89 20.02 0.28
N LEU A 4 -0.71 19.50 -0.05
CA LEU A 4 -0.43 18.06 -0.05
C LEU A 4 0.00 17.68 1.36
N LYS A 5 -0.72 16.76 2.00
CA LYS A 5 -0.31 16.20 3.29
C LYS A 5 0.66 15.04 3.04
N ILE A 6 1.80 15.04 3.73
CA ILE A 6 2.80 13.97 3.63
C ILE A 6 2.82 13.19 4.94
N ILE A 7 2.77 11.86 4.86
CA ILE A 7 2.81 10.93 5.99
C ILE A 7 3.91 9.90 5.71
N ASP A 8 4.69 9.56 6.73
CA ASP A 8 5.72 8.51 6.68
C ASP A 8 5.50 7.55 7.87
N THR A 9 5.08 6.33 7.59
CA THR A 9 4.82 5.30 8.62
C THR A 9 5.97 4.32 8.80
N LYS A 10 7.12 4.60 8.19
CA LYS A 10 8.32 3.77 8.24
C LYS A 10 8.01 2.35 7.75
N LYS A 11 8.45 1.35 8.50
CA LYS A 11 8.45 -0.05 8.10
C LYS A 11 7.34 -0.78 8.83
N ASN A 12 6.44 -1.42 8.07
CA ASN A 12 5.41 -2.31 8.60
C ASN A 12 5.23 -3.52 7.66
N SER A 13 4.48 -4.53 8.07
CA SER A 13 4.02 -5.58 7.15
C SER A 13 3.19 -5.00 6.00
N ALA A 14 3.24 -5.63 4.82
CA ALA A 14 2.44 -5.22 3.67
C ALA A 14 0.94 -5.15 3.99
N LYS A 15 0.41 -6.10 4.77
CA LYS A 15 -0.99 -6.11 5.23
C LYS A 15 -1.32 -4.88 6.09
N LYS A 16 -0.43 -4.49 7.00
CA LYS A 16 -0.64 -3.32 7.86
C LYS A 16 -0.62 -2.03 7.05
N ASN A 17 0.31 -1.87 6.12
CA ASN A 17 0.35 -0.70 5.23
C ASN A 17 -0.94 -0.56 4.41
N MET A 18 -1.44 -1.67 3.82
CA MET A 18 -2.71 -1.66 3.10
C MET A 18 -3.92 -1.30 3.98
N SER A 19 -3.92 -1.72 5.25
CA SER A 19 -4.96 -1.31 6.22
C SER A 19 -4.89 0.19 6.52
N ILE A 20 -3.69 0.74 6.69
CA ILE A 20 -3.50 2.19 6.89
C ILE A 20 -3.97 2.96 5.64
N ASP A 21 -3.65 2.49 4.44
CA ASP A 21 -4.10 3.10 3.19
C ASP A 21 -5.64 3.14 3.11
N ALA A 22 -6.32 2.05 3.49
CA ALA A 22 -7.78 2.00 3.55
C ALA A 22 -8.35 3.00 4.58
N ASP A 23 -7.80 3.03 5.81
CA ASP A 23 -8.25 3.95 6.86
C ASP A 23 -8.04 5.43 6.47
N LEU A 24 -6.94 5.74 5.77
CA LEU A 24 -6.64 7.07 5.23
C LEU A 24 -7.62 7.47 4.13
N LEU A 25 -8.00 6.54 3.25
CA LEU A 25 -8.99 6.77 2.19
C LEU A 25 -10.37 7.07 2.76
N ASP A 26 -10.79 6.34 3.81
CA ASP A 26 -12.09 6.54 4.46
C ASP A 26 -12.24 7.93 5.10
N THR A 27 -11.12 8.57 5.46
CA THR A 27 -11.08 9.87 6.13
C THR A 27 -10.51 11.01 5.27
N LEU A 28 -10.32 10.76 3.97
CA LEU A 28 -9.60 11.65 3.07
C LEU A 28 -10.34 12.97 2.82
N LYS A 29 -9.78 14.10 3.30
CA LYS A 29 -10.28 15.47 3.04
C LYS A 29 -9.42 16.25 2.05
N GLU A 30 -8.14 15.94 2.01
CA GLU A 30 -7.11 16.57 1.17
C GLU A 30 -6.18 15.49 0.62
N PRO A 31 -5.47 15.73 -0.49
CA PRO A 31 -4.53 14.75 -1.03
C PRO A 31 -3.46 14.35 -0.01
N ILE A 32 -3.21 13.05 0.11
CA ILE A 32 -2.19 12.48 1.00
C ILE A 32 -1.15 11.74 0.17
N LEU A 33 0.13 11.97 0.47
CA LEU A 33 1.25 11.14 0.04
C LEU A 33 1.75 10.33 1.23
N HIS A 34 1.58 9.00 1.17
CA HIS A 34 1.95 8.07 2.23
C HIS A 34 3.21 7.28 1.82
N PHE A 35 4.32 7.55 2.50
CA PHE A 35 5.57 6.80 2.36
C PHE A 35 5.63 5.66 3.40
N TYR A 36 6.03 4.47 2.95
CA TYR A 36 6.30 3.33 3.81
C TYR A 36 7.29 2.36 3.16
N ASP A 37 7.82 1.46 3.98
CA ASP A 37 8.65 0.31 3.60
C ASP A 37 8.04 -0.99 4.14
N TRP A 38 8.50 -2.14 3.63
CA TRP A 38 8.02 -3.47 4.00
C TRP A 38 8.97 -4.20 4.95
N GLU A 39 8.42 -4.75 6.04
CA GLU A 39 9.15 -5.54 7.04
C GLU A 39 9.91 -6.73 6.43
N GLN A 40 9.30 -7.38 5.46
CA GLN A 40 9.80 -8.58 4.79
C GLN A 40 9.46 -8.55 3.31
N ASN A 41 10.18 -9.35 2.52
CA ASN A 41 9.85 -9.59 1.11
C ASN A 41 8.37 -9.99 1.01
N SER A 42 7.60 -9.16 0.33
CA SER A 42 6.16 -9.33 0.13
C SER A 42 5.84 -9.10 -1.33
N LEU A 43 4.67 -9.57 -1.75
CA LEU A 43 4.12 -9.31 -3.07
C LEU A 43 2.65 -8.94 -2.88
N THR A 44 2.22 -7.86 -3.54
CA THR A 44 0.81 -7.47 -3.63
C THR A 44 0.45 -7.39 -5.10
N TYR A 45 -0.81 -7.68 -5.44
CA TYR A 45 -1.29 -7.60 -6.80
C TYR A 45 -2.70 -7.02 -6.82
N GLY A 46 -3.05 -6.37 -7.93
CA GLY A 46 -4.37 -5.78 -8.10
C GLY A 46 -5.46 -6.84 -8.13
N TYR A 47 -6.64 -6.50 -7.61
CA TYR A 47 -7.78 -7.42 -7.50
C TYR A 47 -8.15 -8.12 -8.82
N PHE A 48 -8.02 -7.43 -9.95
CA PHE A 48 -8.35 -7.95 -11.28
C PHE A 48 -7.15 -8.59 -12.02
N ILE A 49 -6.00 -8.73 -11.38
CA ILE A 49 -4.80 -9.32 -12.00
C ILE A 49 -4.81 -10.83 -11.79
N ASN A 50 -4.67 -11.59 -12.88
CA ASN A 50 -4.32 -13.01 -12.81
C ASN A 50 -2.81 -13.13 -12.57
N ILE A 51 -2.42 -13.30 -11.30
CA ILE A 51 -1.01 -13.29 -10.87
C ILE A 51 -0.19 -14.45 -11.45
N ASP A 52 -0.83 -15.58 -11.76
CA ASP A 52 -0.18 -16.78 -12.32
C ASP A 52 0.41 -16.52 -13.72
N LYS A 53 -0.02 -15.44 -14.40
CA LYS A 53 0.55 -15.01 -15.68
C LYS A 53 1.89 -14.28 -15.55
N PHE A 54 2.22 -13.79 -14.35
CA PHE A 54 3.38 -12.91 -14.13
C PHE A 54 4.44 -13.55 -13.23
N ILE A 55 4.04 -14.46 -12.35
CA ILE A 55 4.92 -15.09 -11.37
C ILE A 55 4.63 -16.59 -11.34
N ASP A 56 5.69 -17.39 -11.37
CA ASP A 56 5.59 -18.81 -11.04
C ASP A 56 5.53 -18.96 -9.52
N LEU A 57 4.32 -19.24 -9.01
CA LEU A 57 4.09 -19.46 -7.59
C LEU A 57 4.46 -20.88 -7.13
N LYS A 58 4.94 -21.75 -8.04
CA LYS A 58 5.40 -23.08 -7.66
C LYS A 58 6.78 -22.98 -7.00
N LYS A 59 6.86 -23.58 -5.83
CA LYS A 59 8.07 -23.75 -5.05
C LYS A 59 8.80 -25.02 -5.43
#